data_AF-A0A6A4PDH4-F1
#
_entry.id   AF-A0A6A4PDH4-F1
#
_cell.length_a   1.000
_cell.length_b   1.000
_cell.length_c   1.000
_cell.angle_alpha   90.00
_cell.angle_beta   90.00
_cell.angle_gamma   90.00
#
_symmetry.space_group_name_H-M   'P 1'
#
loop_
_entity.id
_entity.type
_entity.pdbx_description
1 polymer ?
#
loop_
_entity_poly.entity_id
_entity_poly.type
_entity_poly.pdbx_seq_one_letter_code
_entity_poly.pdbx_strand_id
1 'polypeptide(L)'
;MAYFSIRPSLISSLVLVSILLATPSSASKFVDVNVLCAQTRDPSFCSIILNSKPGGVKGADLVSLAQYTNRVARARGMDATKLLNTLVSKTGSDPKAKAHYINCWRNFNSYQGAFKYIDNIEVALNKEDYYGVFHDATVVLRDIYDCISGDYLDRSHLPQSVDIFERVVDIILTISKYLIQK
;
A
#
# COMPACT_ATOMS: atom_id res chain seq x y z
N MET A 1 -64.31 13.72 15.76
CA MET A 1 -62.96 13.40 15.25
C MET A 1 -62.24 14.71 15.01
N ALA A 2 -61.28 15.09 15.87
CA ALA A 2 -60.48 16.29 15.68
C ALA A 2 -59.19 15.91 14.95
N TYR A 3 -59.00 16.43 13.74
CA TYR A 3 -57.76 16.29 13.00
C TYR A 3 -56.75 17.29 13.57
N PHE A 4 -55.74 16.80 14.29
CA PHE A 4 -54.59 17.61 14.68
C PHE A 4 -53.71 17.84 13.45
N SER A 5 -53.75 19.06 12.92
CA SER A 5 -52.79 19.51 11.91
C SER A 5 -51.47 19.86 12.61
N ILE A 6 -50.53 18.91 12.61
CA ILE A 6 -49.16 19.15 13.04
C ILE A 6 -48.48 19.92 11.90
N ARG A 7 -48.41 21.25 11.99
CA ARG A 7 -47.51 22.03 11.14
C ARG A 7 -46.08 21.83 11.66
N PRO A 8 -45.18 21.17 10.91
CA PRO A 8 -43.79 21.06 11.33
C PRO A 8 -43.22 22.48 11.41
N SER A 9 -42.73 22.87 12.59
CA SER A 9 -42.02 24.13 12.75
C SER A 9 -40.84 24.15 11.78
N LEU A 10 -40.66 25.24 11.02
CA LEU A 10 -39.52 25.44 10.13
C LEU A 10 -38.18 25.24 10.86
N ILE A 11 -38.15 25.54 12.16
CA ILE A 11 -36.99 25.34 13.03
C ILE A 11 -36.69 23.85 13.22
N SER A 12 -37.71 23.01 13.39
CA SER A 12 -37.57 21.55 13.50
C SER A 12 -37.02 20.95 12.19
N SER A 13 -37.50 21.46 11.05
CA SER A 13 -37.03 21.04 9.73
C SER A 13 -35.56 21.41 9.49
N LEU A 14 -35.13 22.60 9.92
CA LEU A 14 -33.71 23.00 9.79
C LEU A 14 -32.78 22.14 10.64
N VAL A 15 -33.16 21.83 11.88
CA VAL A 15 -32.33 21.01 12.78
C VAL A 15 -32.14 19.59 12.22
N LEU A 16 -33.19 18.99 11.64
CA LEU A 16 -33.10 17.69 10.97
C LEU A 16 -32.18 17.71 9.75
N VAL A 17 -32.24 18.78 8.94
CA VAL A 17 -31.35 18.97 7.77
C VAL A 17 -29.89 19.15 8.20
N SER A 18 -29.64 19.87 9.30
CA SER A 18 -28.27 20.05 9.83
C SER A 18 -27.64 18.74 10.34
N ILE A 19 -28.44 17.82 10.90
CA ILE A 19 -27.96 16.50 11.35
C ILE A 19 -27.66 15.59 10.14
N LEU A 20 -28.45 15.69 9.07
CA LEU A 20 -28.23 14.94 7.82
C LEU A 20 -27.05 15.46 6.98
N LEU A 21 -26.70 16.74 7.13
CA LEU A 21 -25.54 17.39 6.50
C LEU A 21 -24.26 17.31 7.33
N ALA A 22 -24.32 16.71 8.53
CA ALA A 22 -23.11 16.37 9.27
C ALA A 22 -22.37 15.28 8.48
N THR A 23 -21.41 15.70 7.66
CA THR A 23 -20.40 14.79 7.13
C THR A 23 -19.76 14.11 8.34
N PRO A 24 -19.73 12.76 8.41
CA PRO A 24 -18.97 12.11 9.46
C PRO A 24 -17.56 12.67 9.39
N SER A 25 -17.10 13.31 10.46
CA SER A 25 -15.72 13.77 10.49
C SER A 25 -14.87 12.51 10.39
N SER A 26 -13.98 12.47 9.39
CA SER A 26 -13.01 11.39 9.26
C SER A 26 -12.10 11.46 10.48
N ALA A 27 -12.50 10.79 11.56
CA ALA A 27 -11.69 10.69 12.76
C ALA A 27 -10.36 10.09 12.31
N SER A 28 -9.30 10.89 12.38
CA SER A 28 -7.97 10.49 11.93
C SER A 28 -7.60 9.19 12.64
N LYS A 29 -7.46 8.13 11.85
CA LYS A 29 -7.33 6.76 12.35
C LYS A 29 -5.94 6.62 12.96
N PHE A 30 -5.83 6.73 14.28
CA PHE A 30 -4.57 6.54 15.00
C PHE A 30 -4.47 5.11 15.53
N VAL A 31 -3.34 4.46 15.28
CA VAL A 31 -2.97 3.15 15.82
C VAL A 31 -1.51 3.21 16.27
N ASP A 32 -1.21 2.59 17.40
CA ASP A 32 0.16 2.46 17.88
C ASP A 32 1.01 1.65 16.86
N VAL A 33 2.17 2.19 16.49
CA VAL A 33 3.07 1.59 15.50
C VAL A 33 3.50 0.18 15.90
N ASN A 34 3.69 -0.11 17.20
CA ASN A 34 4.06 -1.45 17.66
C ASN A 34 2.92 -2.44 17.47
N VAL A 35 1.69 -2.01 17.75
CA VAL A 35 0.49 -2.84 17.51
C VAL A 35 0.34 -3.15 16.03
N LEU A 36 0.56 -2.14 15.17
CA LEU A 36 0.50 -2.30 13.73
C LEU A 36 1.61 -3.23 13.21
N CYS A 37 2.87 -2.99 13.62
CA CYS A 37 4.02 -3.76 13.15
C CYS A 37 4.03 -5.21 13.64
N ALA A 38 3.40 -5.50 14.78
CA ALA A 38 3.22 -6.87 15.25
C ALA A 38 2.40 -7.75 14.29
N GLN A 39 1.64 -7.16 13.36
CA GLN A 39 0.86 -7.89 12.34
C GLN A 39 1.60 -8.09 11.02
N THR A 40 2.81 -7.54 10.88
CA THR A 40 3.64 -7.70 9.68
C THR A 40 4.54 -8.93 9.79
N ARG A 41 5.06 -9.43 8.66
CA ARG A 41 5.99 -10.57 8.67
C ARG A 41 7.34 -10.28 9.35
N ASP A 42 7.72 -9.00 9.43
CA ASP A 42 8.94 -8.55 10.08
C ASP A 42 8.64 -7.28 10.90
N PRO A 43 8.23 -7.45 12.17
CA PRO A 43 7.86 -6.34 13.03
C PRO A 43 9.00 -5.33 13.23
N SER A 44 10.25 -5.79 13.32
CA SER A 44 11.41 -4.91 13.51
C SER A 44 11.64 -4.06 12.27
N PHE A 45 11.60 -4.65 11.09
CA PHE A 45 11.71 -3.91 9.84
C PHE A 45 10.57 -2.91 9.68
N CYS A 46 9.33 -3.31 9.98
CA CYS A 46 8.18 -2.40 9.99
C CYS A 46 8.41 -1.19 10.90
N SER A 47 8.85 -1.42 12.14
CA SER A 47 9.14 -0.35 13.08
C SER A 47 10.23 0.58 12.56
N ILE A 48 11.29 0.05 11.93
CA ILE A 48 12.36 0.86 11.33
C ILE A 48 11.80 1.75 10.22
N ILE A 49 10.99 1.19 9.31
CA ILE A 49 10.41 1.95 8.21
C ILE A 49 9.50 3.05 8.74
N LEU A 50 8.51 2.72 9.57
CA LEU A 50 7.52 3.70 10.00
C LEU A 50 8.14 4.80 10.87
N ASN A 51 9.08 4.47 11.77
CA ASN A 51 9.78 5.48 12.58
C ASN A 51 10.74 6.36 11.77
N SER A 52 11.11 5.96 10.55
CA SER A 52 11.92 6.76 9.63
C SER A 52 11.10 7.81 8.86
N LYS A 53 9.78 7.89 9.10
CA LYS A 53 8.92 8.90 8.49
C LYS A 53 9.38 10.32 8.88
N PRO A 54 9.59 11.24 7.91
CA PRO A 54 9.84 12.64 8.22
C PRO A 54 8.73 13.26 9.07
N GLY A 55 9.13 14.00 10.11
CA GLY A 55 8.21 14.53 11.13
C GLY A 55 7.84 13.52 12.22
N GLY A 56 8.34 12.29 12.15
CA GLY A 56 8.09 11.22 13.11
C GLY A 56 6.70 10.58 12.99
N VAL A 57 6.45 9.60 13.86
CA VAL A 57 5.19 8.85 13.94
C VAL A 57 4.21 9.43 14.97
N LYS A 58 4.66 10.31 15.86
CA LYS A 58 3.81 10.89 16.91
C LYS A 58 2.75 11.79 16.26
N GLY A 59 1.48 11.40 16.37
CA GLY A 59 0.36 12.12 15.75
C GLY A 59 0.20 11.86 14.25
N ALA A 60 0.92 10.89 13.68
CA ALA A 60 0.68 10.44 12.30
C ALA A 60 -0.56 9.55 12.25
N ASP A 61 -1.52 9.87 11.38
CA ASP A 61 -2.63 8.97 11.08
C ASP A 61 -2.19 7.84 10.12
N LEU A 62 -3.00 6.78 10.06
CA LEU A 62 -2.74 5.62 9.21
C LEU A 62 -2.63 5.96 7.71
N VAL A 63 -3.36 6.97 7.22
CA VAL A 63 -3.30 7.36 5.80
C VAL A 63 -1.94 7.97 5.50
N SER A 64 -1.45 8.87 6.36
CA SER A 64 -0.13 9.49 6.23
C SER A 64 1.01 8.47 6.34
N LEU A 65 0.84 7.42 7.17
CA LEU A 65 1.78 6.30 7.25
C LEU A 65 1.75 5.45 5.97
N ALA A 66 0.57 5.16 5.42
CA ALA A 66 0.43 4.42 4.17
C ALA A 66 1.05 5.17 2.98
N GLN A 67 0.78 6.48 2.84
CA GLN A 67 1.37 7.32 1.80
C GLN A 67 2.90 7.37 1.90
N TYR A 68 3.44 7.53 3.12
CA TYR A 68 4.89 7.47 3.34
C TYR A 68 5.46 6.11 2.92
N THR A 69 4.83 5.03 3.38
CA THR A 69 5.27 3.66 3.09
C THR A 69 5.17 3.35 1.59
N ASN A 70 4.15 3.87 0.89
CA ASN A 70 4.01 3.76 -0.57
C ASN A 70 5.17 4.42 -1.32
N ARG A 71 5.62 5.59 -0.86
CA ARG A 71 6.83 6.25 -1.41
C ARG A 71 8.09 5.43 -1.18
N VAL A 72 8.23 4.82 0.01
CA VAL A 72 9.34 3.89 0.29
C VAL A 72 9.27 2.67 -0.61
N ALA A 73 8.08 2.10 -0.81
CA ALA A 73 7.84 0.96 -1.70
C ALA A 73 8.26 1.30 -3.13
N ARG A 74 7.87 2.47 -3.65
CA ARG A 74 8.31 2.96 -4.95
C ARG A 74 9.83 3.02 -5.07
N ALA A 75 10.51 3.56 -4.05
CA ALA A 75 11.98 3.63 -4.05
C ALA A 75 12.63 2.25 -4.09
N ARG A 76 12.14 1.29 -3.29
CA ARG A 76 12.66 -0.09 -3.28
C ARG A 76 12.37 -0.84 -4.58
N GLY A 77 11.19 -0.63 -5.18
CA GLY A 77 10.89 -1.14 -6.51
C GLY A 77 11.84 -0.58 -7.59
N MET A 78 12.26 0.69 -7.49
CA MET A 78 13.24 1.27 -8.41
C MET A 78 14.64 0.67 -8.22
N ASP A 79 15.06 0.45 -6.98
CA ASP A 79 16.33 -0.22 -6.65
C ASP A 79 16.37 -1.63 -7.29
N ALA A 80 15.31 -2.42 -7.11
CA ALA A 80 15.17 -3.75 -7.72
C ALA A 80 15.19 -3.70 -9.26
N THR A 81 14.47 -2.74 -9.86
CA THR A 81 14.42 -2.58 -11.32
C THR A 81 15.79 -2.19 -11.90
N LYS A 82 16.56 -1.33 -11.20
CA LYS A 82 17.93 -0.98 -11.59
C LYS A 82 18.85 -2.20 -11.56
N LEU A 83 18.71 -3.04 -10.54
CA LEU A 83 19.44 -4.30 -10.45
C LEU A 83 19.04 -5.25 -11.60
N LEU A 84 17.75 -5.39 -11.90
CA LEU A 84 17.25 -6.19 -13.03
C LEU A 84 17.85 -5.76 -14.36
N ASN A 85 17.86 -4.46 -14.66
CA ASN A 85 18.48 -3.93 -15.89
C ASN A 85 19.99 -4.29 -15.97
N THR A 86 20.67 -4.26 -14.82
CA THR A 86 22.08 -4.66 -14.73
C THR A 86 22.25 -6.16 -14.97
N LEU A 87 21.35 -6.99 -14.45
CA LEU A 87 21.40 -8.45 -14.61
C LEU A 87 21.09 -8.87 -16.04
N VAL A 88 20.05 -8.30 -16.67
CA VAL A 88 19.69 -8.53 -18.08
C VAL A 88 20.85 -8.20 -19.03
N SER A 89 21.57 -7.11 -18.77
CA SER A 89 22.72 -6.72 -19.62
C SER A 89 23.95 -7.59 -19.39
N LYS A 90 24.13 -8.17 -18.19
CA LYS A 90 25.29 -8.98 -17.82
C LYS A 90 25.11 -10.49 -18.00
N THR A 91 23.89 -10.97 -18.26
CA THR A 91 23.63 -12.41 -18.43
C THR A 91 24.37 -13.09 -19.58
N GLY A 92 24.98 -12.32 -20.50
CA GLY A 92 25.83 -12.88 -21.56
C GLY A 92 25.07 -13.90 -22.41
N SER A 93 25.61 -15.12 -22.47
CA SER A 93 25.08 -16.25 -23.24
C SER A 93 24.24 -17.23 -22.42
N ASP A 94 23.90 -16.96 -21.15
CA ASP A 94 22.97 -17.83 -20.39
C ASP A 94 21.51 -17.47 -20.74
N PRO A 95 20.82 -18.29 -21.57
CA PRO A 95 19.47 -17.98 -21.99
C PRO A 95 18.44 -18.15 -20.86
N LYS A 96 18.69 -19.03 -19.88
CA LYS A 96 17.77 -19.27 -18.76
C LYS A 96 17.80 -18.10 -17.80
N ALA A 97 18.99 -17.65 -17.44
CA ALA A 97 19.16 -16.46 -16.62
C ALA A 97 18.55 -15.22 -17.28
N LYS A 98 18.80 -15.04 -18.58
CA LYS A 98 18.24 -13.90 -19.34
C LYS A 98 16.72 -13.93 -19.37
N ALA A 99 16.11 -15.11 -19.60
CA ALA A 99 14.67 -15.28 -19.58
C ALA A 99 14.07 -14.97 -18.20
N HIS A 100 14.69 -15.48 -17.13
CA HIS A 100 14.30 -15.21 -15.74
C HIS A 100 14.27 -13.71 -15.45
N TYR A 101 15.36 -12.98 -15.71
CA TYR A 101 15.42 -11.54 -15.42
C TYR A 101 14.49 -10.70 -16.30
N ILE A 102 14.28 -11.08 -17.57
CA ILE A 102 13.29 -10.41 -18.42
C ILE A 102 11.87 -10.65 -17.90
N ASN A 103 11.56 -11.86 -17.43
CA ASN A 103 10.26 -12.16 -16.85
C ASN A 103 10.03 -11.35 -15.57
N CYS A 104 10.99 -11.36 -14.65
CA CYS A 104 10.90 -10.55 -13.44
C CYS A 104 10.76 -9.04 -13.78
N TRP A 105 11.52 -8.51 -14.74
CA TRP A 105 11.40 -7.12 -15.18
C TRP A 105 10.00 -6.77 -15.68
N ARG A 106 9.32 -7.69 -16.39
CA ARG A 106 7.94 -7.48 -16.83
C ARG A 106 6.99 -7.35 -15.64
N ASN A 107 7.17 -8.10 -14.55
CA ASN A 107 6.33 -7.98 -13.36
C ASN A 107 6.50 -6.62 -12.65
N PHE A 108 7.51 -5.83 -12.98
CA PHE A 108 7.76 -4.53 -12.35
C PHE A 108 7.34 -3.34 -13.23
N ASN A 109 6.78 -3.56 -14.44
CA ASN A 109 6.50 -2.45 -15.36
C ASN A 109 5.33 -1.53 -14.91
N SER A 110 5.23 -0.33 -15.48
CA SER A 110 4.20 0.68 -15.15
C SER A 110 2.85 0.50 -15.86
N TYR A 111 2.71 -0.48 -16.75
CA TYR A 111 1.48 -0.74 -17.49
C TYR A 111 0.60 -1.78 -16.78
N GLN A 112 1.18 -2.91 -16.37
CA GLN A 112 0.50 -4.05 -15.74
C GLN A 112 1.30 -4.69 -14.60
N GLY A 113 2.47 -4.15 -14.23
CA GLY A 113 3.28 -4.67 -13.14
C GLY A 113 3.20 -3.83 -11.87
N ALA A 114 4.06 -4.13 -10.91
CA ALA A 114 4.05 -3.57 -9.56
C ALA A 114 3.99 -2.03 -9.53
N PHE A 115 4.68 -1.31 -10.43
CA PHE A 115 4.62 0.15 -10.42
C PHE A 115 3.24 0.70 -10.76
N LYS A 116 2.47 0.04 -11.62
CA LYS A 116 1.09 0.44 -11.92
C LYS A 116 0.25 0.41 -10.64
N TYR A 117 0.41 -0.64 -9.85
CA TYR A 117 -0.36 -0.83 -8.63
C TYR A 117 0.13 0.06 -7.47
N ILE A 118 1.43 0.35 -7.39
CA ILE A 118 1.97 1.40 -6.49
C ILE A 118 1.37 2.79 -6.81
N ASP A 119 1.21 3.12 -8.10
CA ASP A 119 0.54 4.36 -8.52
C ASP A 119 -0.95 4.33 -8.16
N ASN A 120 -1.62 3.19 -8.34
CA ASN A 120 -3.03 3.04 -7.97
C ASN A 120 -3.24 3.13 -6.43
N ILE A 121 -2.34 2.61 -5.61
CA ILE A 121 -2.38 2.75 -4.14
C ILE A 121 -2.45 4.23 -3.74
N GLU A 122 -1.63 5.09 -4.36
CA GLU A 122 -1.65 6.52 -4.07
C GLU A 122 -3.01 7.15 -4.43
N VAL A 123 -3.57 6.78 -5.59
CA VAL A 123 -4.89 7.23 -6.03
C VAL A 123 -6.00 6.75 -5.08
N ALA A 124 -5.93 5.50 -4.63
CA ALA A 124 -6.89 4.90 -3.72
C ALA A 124 -6.83 5.56 -2.34
N LEU A 125 -5.64 5.81 -1.79
CA LEU A 125 -5.44 6.55 -0.53
C LEU A 125 -6.08 7.95 -0.58
N ASN A 126 -5.90 8.67 -1.70
CA ASN A 126 -6.47 10.01 -1.87
C ASN A 126 -8.00 10.01 -2.02
N LYS A 127 -8.59 8.87 -2.37
CA LYS A 127 -10.04 8.67 -2.46
C LYS A 127 -10.63 7.99 -1.22
N GLU A 128 -9.81 7.73 -0.21
CA GLU A 128 -10.18 6.92 0.96
C GLU A 128 -10.69 5.50 0.60
N ASP A 129 -10.29 4.97 -0.57
CA ASP A 129 -10.63 3.62 -1.04
C ASP A 129 -9.66 2.59 -0.44
N TYR A 130 -9.87 2.25 0.84
CA TYR A 130 -8.96 1.35 1.56
C TYR A 130 -9.03 -0.10 1.06
N TYR A 131 -10.15 -0.52 0.47
CA TYR A 131 -10.24 -1.81 -0.22
C TYR A 131 -9.42 -1.82 -1.51
N GLY A 132 -9.41 -0.71 -2.26
CA GLY A 132 -8.51 -0.51 -3.40
C GLY A 132 -7.04 -0.59 -2.97
N VAL A 133 -6.65 0.07 -1.88
CA VAL A 133 -5.28 -0.04 -1.33
C VAL A 133 -4.91 -1.49 -0.98
N PHE A 134 -5.81 -2.22 -0.32
CA PHE A 134 -5.61 -3.63 0.02
C PHE A 134 -5.45 -4.50 -1.22
N HIS A 135 -6.32 -4.32 -2.21
CA HIS A 135 -6.29 -5.04 -3.47
C HIS A 135 -4.97 -4.80 -4.21
N ASP A 136 -4.63 -3.54 -4.46
CA ASP A 136 -3.45 -3.17 -5.22
C ASP A 136 -2.15 -3.62 -4.52
N ALA A 137 -2.06 -3.49 -3.19
CA ALA A 137 -0.92 -4.01 -2.42
C ALA A 137 -0.79 -5.54 -2.56
N THR A 138 -1.90 -6.28 -2.54
CA THR A 138 -1.91 -7.73 -2.77
C THR A 138 -1.41 -8.08 -4.17
N VAL A 139 -1.79 -7.29 -5.18
CA VAL A 139 -1.32 -7.49 -6.55
C VAL A 139 0.19 -7.23 -6.67
N VAL A 140 0.71 -6.19 -6.02
CA VAL A 140 2.16 -5.94 -5.97
C VAL A 140 2.91 -7.14 -5.36
N LEU A 141 2.41 -7.71 -4.27
CA LEU A 141 3.02 -8.90 -3.65
C LEU A 141 3.02 -10.11 -4.59
N ARG A 142 1.95 -10.30 -5.39
CA ARG A 142 1.90 -11.35 -6.42
C ARG A 142 2.95 -11.10 -7.50
N ASP A 143 3.06 -9.88 -8.01
CA ASP A 143 4.03 -9.54 -9.05
C ASP A 143 5.49 -9.76 -8.56
N ILE A 144 5.76 -9.48 -7.28
CA ILE A 144 7.02 -9.82 -6.60
C ILE A 144 7.23 -11.34 -6.56
N TYR A 145 6.23 -12.11 -6.13
CA TYR A 145 6.29 -13.57 -6.09
C TYR A 145 6.54 -14.16 -7.48
N ASP A 146 5.84 -13.69 -8.51
CA ASP A 146 5.99 -14.14 -9.90
C ASP A 146 7.38 -13.80 -10.48
N CYS A 147 8.07 -12.80 -9.91
CA CYS A 147 9.45 -12.49 -10.28
C CYS A 147 10.46 -13.50 -9.71
N ILE A 148 10.31 -13.92 -8.45
CA ILE A 148 11.29 -14.77 -7.75
C ILE A 148 10.93 -16.26 -7.76
N SER A 149 9.72 -16.62 -8.17
CA SER A 149 9.28 -17.99 -8.33
C SER A 149 9.75 -18.61 -9.65
N GLY A 150 9.90 -19.94 -9.66
CA GLY A 150 10.30 -20.73 -10.83
C GLY A 150 11.55 -21.57 -10.59
N ASP A 151 11.98 -22.28 -11.64
CA ASP A 151 13.04 -23.29 -11.57
C ASP A 151 14.47 -22.71 -11.67
N TYR A 152 14.60 -21.41 -11.96
CA TYR A 152 15.90 -20.77 -12.06
C TYR A 152 16.41 -20.39 -10.66
N LEU A 153 17.47 -21.07 -10.22
CA LEU A 153 18.14 -20.73 -8.96
C LEU A 153 18.95 -19.44 -9.12
N ASP A 154 18.33 -18.32 -8.77
CA ASP A 154 18.96 -17.01 -8.81
C ASP A 154 19.94 -16.82 -7.64
N ARG A 155 21.23 -16.75 -7.96
CA ARG A 155 22.33 -16.50 -7.01
C ARG A 155 22.78 -15.04 -6.97
N SER A 156 22.08 -14.15 -7.66
CA SER A 156 22.36 -12.72 -7.63
C SER A 156 21.82 -12.08 -6.35
N HIS A 157 21.94 -10.75 -6.23
CA HIS A 157 21.33 -9.98 -5.14
C HIS A 157 19.83 -9.70 -5.38
N LEU A 158 19.25 -10.14 -6.50
CA LEU A 158 17.86 -9.86 -6.85
C LEU A 158 16.87 -10.40 -5.80
N PRO A 159 16.97 -11.66 -5.33
CA PRO A 159 16.04 -12.17 -4.32
C PRO A 159 16.01 -11.32 -3.05
N GLN A 160 17.18 -10.87 -2.59
CA GLN A 160 17.28 -9.98 -1.42
C GLN A 160 16.67 -8.60 -1.70
N SER A 161 16.94 -8.02 -2.87
CA SER A 161 16.39 -6.71 -3.23
C SER A 161 14.87 -6.73 -3.34
N VAL A 162 14.30 -7.81 -3.86
CA VAL A 162 12.85 -8.00 -4.03
C VAL A 162 12.19 -8.33 -2.69
N ASP A 163 12.83 -9.11 -1.81
CA ASP A 163 12.36 -9.35 -0.44
C ASP A 163 12.24 -8.05 0.38
N ILE A 164 13.21 -7.12 0.26
CA ILE A 164 13.11 -5.81 0.92
C ILE A 164 11.89 -5.03 0.40
N PHE A 165 11.64 -5.05 -0.91
CA PHE A 165 10.48 -4.39 -1.50
C PHE A 165 9.17 -5.01 -0.99
N GLU A 166 9.09 -6.34 -0.95
CA GLU A 166 7.95 -7.09 -0.45
C GLU A 166 7.66 -6.78 1.04
N ARG A 167 8.68 -6.72 1.90
CA ARG A 167 8.53 -6.32 3.32
C ARG A 167 7.89 -4.93 3.44
N VAL A 168 8.23 -3.98 2.57
CA VAL A 168 7.63 -2.64 2.59
C VAL A 168 6.17 -2.69 2.15
N VAL A 169 5.84 -3.47 1.13
CA VAL A 169 4.47 -3.61 0.64
C VAL A 169 3.58 -4.34 1.65
N ASP A 170 4.11 -5.31 2.40
CA ASP A 170 3.41 -5.98 3.50
C ASP A 170 2.98 -5.00 4.61
N ILE A 171 3.77 -3.96 4.87
CA ILE A 171 3.39 -2.87 5.79
C ILE A 171 2.17 -2.11 5.24
N ILE A 172 2.14 -1.80 3.93
CA ILE A 172 0.99 -1.13 3.29
C ILE A 172 -0.26 -1.99 3.39
N LEU A 173 -0.14 -3.29 3.10
CA LEU A 173 -1.23 -4.26 3.22
C LEU A 173 -1.74 -4.36 4.67
N THR A 174 -0.84 -4.27 5.64
CA THR A 174 -1.22 -4.28 7.05
C THR A 174 -1.95 -3.01 7.43
N ILE A 175 -1.44 -1.84 7.04
CA ILE A 175 -2.13 -0.55 7.28
C ILE A 175 -3.53 -0.55 6.66
N SER A 176 -3.70 -1.07 5.44
CA SER A 176 -5.02 -1.10 4.78
C SER A 176 -6.02 -1.99 5.51
N LYS A 177 -5.61 -3.14 6.06
CA LYS A 177 -6.47 -3.96 6.94
C LYS A 177 -7.01 -3.15 8.13
N TYR A 178 -6.15 -2.37 8.80
CA TYR A 178 -6.58 -1.50 9.90
C TYR A 178 -7.49 -0.36 9.43
N LEU A 179 -7.23 0.21 8.25
CA LEU A 179 -8.07 1.25 7.65
C LEU A 179 -9.46 0.73 7.26
N ILE A 180 -9.60 -0.56 6.91
CA ILE A 180 -10.88 -1.21 6.57
C ILE A 180 -11.70 -1.55 7.81
N GLN A 181 -11.06 -2.03 8.88
CA GLN A 181 -11.74 -2.55 10.08
C GLN A 181 -12.36 -1.48 11.00
N LYS A 182 -12.11 -0.20 10.76
CA LYS A 182 -12.57 0.93 11.56
C LYS A 182 -13.25 1.98 10.71
#